data_AF-A0A523SL01-F1
#
_entry.id   AF-A0A523SL01-F1
#
_cell.length_a   1.000
_cell.length_b   1.000
_cell.length_c   1.000
_cell.angle_alpha   90.00
_cell.angle_beta   90.00
_cell.angle_gamma   90.00
#
_symmetry.space_group_name_H-M   'P 1'
#
loop_
_entity.id
_entity.type
_entity.pdbx_description
1 polymer ?
#
loop_
_entity_poly.entity_id
_entity_poly.type
_entity_poly.pdbx_seq_one_letter_code
_entity_poly.pdbx_strand_id
1 'polypeptide(L)'
;MSETRKLQRIGGNTLYVSLPKRWANRMQLKQGDKVTLIPQPDGSMSIYPTAKQERSKEIILQISAKNSRQSLKRGITAAYVDGFDTINLKAEERLVEEQQDIIREIIDHLFGLEVIEVTGNTITIQCLLKQTLPIEKTIQRIHNVILSMFSETVSALKEQDVNLVKGLTRRMHDIQRLSLVTHRLLRSLILFPTSTEQREISLIDCVDYLRILHIIGEIADNVNKISESVMALGEQALPKSILKPLCQTCIPIQDLYDQSIRALLSKDIPLANRVLDSKLTLENLWKLCIEADETPEISSLALSHAYLLIDNLKQIQQYAAEIAEIAIDRAEAEIKKTD
;
A
#
# COMPACT_ATOMS: atom_id res chain seq x y z
N MET A 1 28.87 -6.06 20.97
CA MET A 1 30.24 -5.61 21.31
C MET A 1 30.97 -5.33 20.01
N SER A 2 31.50 -4.12 19.85
CA SER A 2 32.39 -3.76 18.75
C SER A 2 33.78 -4.38 18.98
N GLU A 3 34.40 -4.88 17.92
CA GLU A 3 35.78 -5.39 17.94
C GLU A 3 36.60 -4.59 16.94
N THR A 4 37.70 -3.96 17.38
CA THR A 4 38.62 -3.23 16.49
C THR A 4 39.73 -4.16 16.00
N ARG A 5 40.10 -4.03 14.73
CA ARG A 5 41.18 -4.76 14.07
C ARG A 5 42.09 -3.79 13.35
N LYS A 6 43.40 -4.08 13.33
CA LYS A 6 44.36 -3.30 12.55
C LYS A 6 44.35 -3.79 11.10
N LEU A 7 44.46 -2.86 10.16
CA LEU A 7 44.80 -3.18 8.77
C LEU A 7 46.25 -3.65 8.72
N GLN A 8 46.50 -4.70 7.94
CA GLN A 8 47.82 -5.29 7.71
C GLN A 8 48.15 -5.22 6.20
N ARG A 9 49.44 -5.13 5.86
CA ARG A 9 49.94 -5.01 4.47
C ARG A 9 50.84 -6.18 4.08
N ILE A 10 50.49 -6.89 2.99
CA ILE A 10 51.16 -8.09 2.43
C ILE A 10 51.27 -7.77 0.95
N GLY A 11 52.50 -7.79 0.46
CA GLY A 11 52.81 -7.27 -0.86
C GLY A 11 52.70 -5.74 -0.92
N GLY A 12 53.08 -5.19 -2.07
CA GLY A 12 53.19 -3.74 -2.25
C GLY A 12 51.86 -2.98 -2.09
N ASN A 13 50.72 -3.52 -2.54
CA ASN A 13 49.50 -2.73 -2.72
C ASN A 13 48.23 -3.26 -2.02
N THR A 14 48.30 -4.34 -1.24
CA THR A 14 47.08 -4.95 -0.67
C THR A 14 47.03 -4.79 0.84
N LEU A 15 45.90 -4.28 1.34
CA LEU A 15 45.56 -4.25 2.75
C LEU A 15 44.53 -5.34 3.07
N TYR A 16 44.59 -5.89 4.28
CA TYR A 16 43.60 -6.86 4.75
C TYR A 16 43.35 -6.68 6.24
N VAL A 17 42.15 -7.09 6.64
CA VAL A 17 41.65 -7.06 8.01
C VAL A 17 41.08 -8.44 8.34
N SER A 18 41.40 -8.96 9.52
CA SER A 18 40.85 -10.23 9.97
C SER A 18 39.39 -10.08 10.35
N LEU A 19 38.51 -10.95 9.84
CA LEU A 19 37.09 -10.99 10.24
C LEU A 19 36.94 -11.54 11.68
N PRO A 20 35.98 -11.06 12.48
CA PRO A 20 35.71 -11.62 13.80
C PRO A 20 35.35 -13.11 13.72
N LYS A 21 36.09 -13.97 14.44
CA LYS A 21 35.90 -15.44 14.43
C LYS A 21 34.47 -15.85 14.77
N ARG A 22 33.83 -15.18 15.74
CA ARG A 22 32.43 -15.43 16.13
C ARG A 22 31.46 -15.15 14.98
N TRP A 23 31.69 -14.08 14.23
CA TRP A 23 30.87 -13.72 13.07
C TRP A 23 31.07 -14.74 11.93
N ALA A 24 32.32 -15.07 11.61
CA ALA A 24 32.64 -16.05 10.57
C ALA A 24 32.00 -17.42 10.85
N ASN A 25 32.07 -17.91 12.10
CA ASN A 25 31.44 -19.16 12.50
C ASN A 25 29.91 -19.11 12.39
N ARG A 26 29.28 -18.00 12.81
CA ARG A 26 27.82 -17.82 12.71
C ARG A 26 27.34 -17.84 11.25
N MET A 27 28.14 -17.27 10.35
CA MET A 27 27.89 -17.29 8.91
C MET A 27 28.39 -18.58 8.24
N GLN A 28 28.91 -19.54 9.01
CA GLN A 28 29.46 -20.83 8.54
C GLN A 28 30.55 -20.69 7.47
N LEU A 29 31.30 -19.59 7.52
CA LEU A 29 32.39 -19.30 6.58
C LEU A 29 33.62 -20.15 6.89
N LYS A 30 34.21 -20.71 5.83
CA LYS A 30 35.45 -21.49 5.85
C LYS A 30 36.54 -20.78 5.05
N GLN A 31 37.78 -21.21 5.25
CA GLN A 31 38.90 -20.72 4.43
C GLN A 31 38.63 -21.00 2.96
N GLY A 32 38.79 -19.97 2.12
CA GLY A 32 38.50 -20.04 0.68
C GLY A 32 37.10 -19.58 0.29
N ASP A 33 36.18 -19.41 1.25
CA ASP A 33 34.86 -18.86 0.97
C ASP A 33 34.96 -17.39 0.55
N LYS A 34 34.20 -17.02 -0.48
CA LYS A 34 34.14 -15.64 -0.97
C LYS A 34 33.22 -14.80 -0.10
N VAL A 35 33.63 -13.57 0.18
CA VAL A 35 32.79 -12.53 0.78
C VAL A 35 32.68 -11.34 -0.15
N THR A 36 31.51 -10.70 -0.17
CA THR A 36 31.24 -9.45 -0.88
C THR A 36 31.45 -8.29 0.08
N LEU A 37 32.17 -7.27 -0.38
CA LEU A 37 32.43 -6.02 0.35
C LEU A 37 31.63 -4.92 -0.33
N ILE A 38 30.77 -4.22 0.43
CA ILE A 38 29.91 -3.16 -0.10
C ILE A 38 30.22 -1.87 0.66
N PRO A 39 30.71 -0.82 -0.01
CA PRO A 39 30.87 0.49 0.61
C PRO A 39 29.49 1.11 0.89
N GLN A 40 29.37 1.77 2.04
CA GLN A 40 28.16 2.46 2.47
C GLN A 40 28.34 3.99 2.31
N PRO A 41 27.26 4.76 2.13
CA PRO A 41 27.33 6.22 2.00
C PRO A 41 27.95 6.95 3.20
N ASP A 42 27.88 6.36 4.40
CA ASP A 42 28.49 6.90 5.63
C ASP A 42 30.01 6.63 5.73
N GLY A 43 30.61 6.06 4.68
CA GLY A 43 32.02 5.67 4.64
C GLY A 43 32.32 4.34 5.33
N SER A 44 31.32 3.66 5.90
CA SER A 44 31.48 2.31 6.43
C SER A 44 31.52 1.26 5.31
N MET A 45 31.87 0.02 5.66
CA MET A 45 31.94 -1.10 4.71
C MET A 45 31.20 -2.30 5.28
N SER A 46 30.24 -2.82 4.52
CA SER A 46 29.49 -4.02 4.86
C SER A 46 30.09 -5.26 4.22
N ILE A 47 30.08 -6.39 4.94
CA ILE A 47 30.68 -7.64 4.49
C ILE A 47 29.62 -8.74 4.51
N TYR A 48 29.41 -9.43 3.39
CA TYR A 48 28.42 -10.49 3.24
C TYR A 48 29.03 -11.78 2.68
N PRO A 49 28.60 -12.98 3.11
CA PRO A 49 28.92 -14.23 2.43
C PRO A 49 28.43 -14.21 0.96
N THR A 50 29.27 -14.62 0.00
CA THR A 50 28.91 -14.61 -1.45
C THR A 50 27.99 -15.78 -1.83
N ALA A 51 28.01 -16.87 -1.06
CA ALA A 51 27.12 -18.01 -1.25
C ALA A 51 25.69 -17.68 -0.79
N LYS A 52 24.96 -16.89 -1.61
CA LYS A 52 23.52 -16.76 -1.49
C LYS A 52 22.88 -18.07 -1.99
N GLN A 53 22.55 -18.98 -1.08
CA GLN A 53 21.15 -19.37 -1.11
C GLN A 53 20.44 -18.19 -0.49
N GLU A 54 19.65 -17.45 -1.28
CA GLU A 54 18.53 -16.73 -0.69
C GLU A 54 17.73 -17.80 0.04
N ARG A 55 17.98 -17.96 1.35
CA ARG A 55 17.12 -18.79 2.17
C ARG A 55 15.74 -18.19 1.99
N SER A 56 14.79 -19.01 1.54
CA SER A 56 13.39 -18.62 1.48
C SER A 56 13.04 -17.93 2.80
N LYS A 57 12.35 -16.80 2.74
CA LYS A 57 11.96 -16.07 3.95
C LYS A 57 10.79 -16.83 4.55
N GLU A 58 11.04 -17.64 5.58
CA GLU A 58 10.01 -18.52 6.16
C GLU A 58 9.50 -18.02 7.51
N ILE A 59 8.21 -18.22 7.76
CA ILE A 59 7.59 -18.01 9.07
C ILE A 59 6.69 -19.20 9.43
N ILE A 60 6.60 -19.52 10.71
CA ILE A 60 5.67 -20.52 11.24
C ILE A 60 4.59 -19.81 12.05
N LEU A 61 3.32 -19.97 11.67
CA LEU A 61 2.16 -19.50 12.42
C LEU A 61 1.51 -20.69 13.13
N GLN A 62 1.38 -20.59 14.46
CA GLN A 62 0.66 -21.59 15.25
C GLN A 62 -0.85 -21.37 15.10
N ILE A 63 -1.57 -22.47 14.87
CA ILE A 63 -3.03 -22.49 14.76
C ILE A 63 -3.59 -23.38 15.86
N SER A 64 -4.61 -22.87 16.53
CA SER A 64 -5.43 -23.56 17.52
C SER A 64 -6.87 -23.69 16.99
N ALA A 65 -7.61 -24.66 17.51
CA ALA A 65 -9.04 -24.81 17.20
C ALA A 65 -9.88 -23.57 17.61
N LYS A 66 -9.35 -22.71 18.49
CA LYS A 66 -10.02 -21.48 18.96
C LYS A 66 -9.81 -20.29 18.02
N ASN A 67 -8.95 -20.39 17.02
CA ASN A 67 -8.73 -19.28 16.11
C ASN A 67 -9.97 -19.08 15.24
N SER A 68 -10.56 -17.88 15.33
CA SER A 68 -11.64 -17.47 14.43
C SER A 68 -11.11 -17.27 13.01
N ARG A 69 -12.01 -17.36 12.02
CA ARG A 69 -11.75 -16.99 10.61
C ARG A 69 -11.00 -15.65 10.50
N GLN A 70 -11.42 -14.65 11.26
CA GLN A 70 -10.79 -13.33 11.24
C GLN A 70 -9.38 -13.32 11.82
N SER A 71 -9.12 -14.15 12.84
CA SER A 71 -7.78 -14.30 13.41
C SER A 71 -6.82 -14.95 12.41
N LEU A 72 -7.27 -16.02 11.73
CA LEU A 72 -6.50 -16.69 10.68
C LEU A 72 -6.19 -15.73 9.53
N LYS A 73 -7.21 -15.01 9.05
CA LYS A 73 -7.06 -14.00 7.98
C LYS A 73 -6.00 -12.97 8.35
N ARG A 74 -6.06 -12.39 9.56
CA ARG A 74 -5.07 -11.40 10.02
C ARG A 74 -3.66 -11.98 10.09
N GLY A 75 -3.49 -13.20 10.63
CA GLY A 75 -2.18 -13.84 10.75
C GLY A 75 -1.52 -14.10 9.38
N ILE A 76 -2.28 -14.71 8.46
CA ILE A 76 -1.79 -15.01 7.10
C ILE A 76 -1.51 -13.71 6.33
N THR A 77 -2.40 -12.72 6.43
CA THR A 77 -2.21 -11.42 5.75
C THR A 77 -0.99 -10.69 6.31
N ALA A 78 -0.76 -10.72 7.62
CA ALA A 78 0.42 -10.11 8.24
C ALA A 78 1.72 -10.74 7.73
N ALA A 79 1.80 -12.08 7.73
CA ALA A 79 2.94 -12.81 7.18
C ALA A 79 3.15 -12.53 5.67
N TYR A 80 2.06 -12.43 4.91
CA TYR A 80 2.12 -12.05 3.49
C TYR A 80 2.68 -10.64 3.31
N VAL A 81 2.12 -9.67 4.03
CA VAL A 81 2.49 -8.26 3.95
C VAL A 81 3.91 -8.01 4.46
N ASP A 82 4.43 -8.81 5.40
CA ASP A 82 5.83 -8.76 5.83
C ASP A 82 6.81 -9.32 4.81
N GLY A 83 6.35 -9.92 3.72
CA GLY A 83 7.23 -10.39 2.65
C GLY A 83 7.88 -11.74 2.90
N PHE A 84 7.29 -12.59 3.76
CA PHE A 84 7.69 -13.99 3.91
C PHE A 84 7.29 -14.80 2.67
N ASP A 85 8.25 -15.50 2.07
CA ASP A 85 8.07 -16.32 0.86
C ASP A 85 7.42 -17.67 1.17
N THR A 86 7.64 -18.20 2.39
CA THR A 86 6.97 -19.42 2.86
C THR A 86 6.25 -19.15 4.19
N ILE A 87 4.96 -19.46 4.26
CA ILE A 87 4.14 -19.38 5.47
C ILE A 87 3.73 -20.80 5.85
N ASN A 88 4.32 -21.32 6.93
CA ASN A 88 3.99 -22.63 7.48
C ASN A 88 2.94 -22.47 8.58
N LEU A 89 1.74 -22.94 8.31
CA LEU A 89 0.66 -23.02 9.30
C LEU A 89 0.77 -24.34 10.04
N LYS A 90 0.91 -24.31 11.37
CA LYS A 90 1.05 -25.51 12.20
C LYS A 90 -0.07 -25.58 13.24
N ALA A 91 -0.91 -26.59 13.14
CA ALA A 91 -1.95 -26.86 14.14
C ALA A 91 -1.37 -27.55 15.38
N GLU A 92 -1.91 -27.22 16.56
CA GLU A 92 -1.54 -27.89 17.83
C GLU A 92 -1.85 -29.40 17.79
N GLU A 93 -2.98 -29.77 17.19
CA GLU A 93 -3.41 -31.17 17.06
C GLU A 93 -3.58 -31.55 15.58
N ARG A 94 -4.76 -31.27 15.00
CA ARG A 94 -5.11 -31.59 13.62
C ARG A 94 -5.87 -30.43 12.99
N LEU A 95 -5.66 -30.22 11.69
CA LEU A 95 -6.44 -29.27 10.90
C LEU A 95 -7.80 -29.88 10.53
N VAL A 96 -8.87 -29.18 10.87
CA VAL A 96 -10.24 -29.54 10.47
C VAL A 96 -10.53 -29.00 9.07
N GLU A 97 -11.36 -29.70 8.29
CA GLU A 97 -11.69 -29.35 6.89
C GLU A 97 -12.18 -27.90 6.75
N GLU A 98 -13.07 -27.44 7.64
CA GLU A 98 -13.55 -26.05 7.67
C GLU A 98 -12.41 -25.02 7.79
N GLN A 99 -11.37 -25.32 8.58
CA GLN A 99 -10.21 -24.43 8.69
C GLN A 99 -9.39 -24.41 7.40
N GLN A 100 -9.28 -25.55 6.71
CA GLN A 100 -8.58 -25.63 5.43
C GLN A 100 -9.30 -24.79 4.37
N ASP A 101 -10.63 -24.86 4.31
CA ASP A 101 -11.44 -24.08 3.38
C ASP A 101 -11.34 -22.59 3.66
N ILE A 102 -11.43 -22.19 4.93
CA ILE A 102 -11.19 -20.80 5.34
C ILE A 102 -9.78 -20.33 4.90
N ILE A 103 -8.75 -21.16 5.06
CA ILE A 103 -7.38 -20.82 4.66
C ILE A 103 -7.29 -20.64 3.15
N ARG A 104 -7.89 -21.54 2.35
CA ARG A 104 -7.95 -21.42 0.88
C ARG A 104 -8.64 -20.13 0.45
N GLU A 105 -9.81 -19.84 1.03
CA GLU A 105 -10.53 -18.58 0.75
C GLU A 105 -9.68 -17.35 1.07
N ILE A 106 -8.90 -17.37 2.17
CA ILE A 106 -7.98 -16.25 2.50
C ILE A 106 -6.89 -16.12 1.43
N ILE A 107 -6.29 -17.24 1.02
CA ILE A 107 -5.21 -17.29 0.03
C ILE A 107 -5.68 -16.77 -1.33
N ASP A 108 -6.92 -17.08 -1.76
CA ASP A 108 -7.48 -16.60 -3.02
C ASP A 108 -7.50 -15.08 -3.16
N HIS A 109 -7.47 -14.34 -2.04
CA HIS A 109 -7.43 -12.88 -2.00
C HIS A 109 -6.00 -12.29 -1.97
N LEU A 110 -4.97 -13.12 -1.79
CA LEU A 110 -3.57 -12.70 -1.63
C LEU A 110 -2.74 -13.13 -2.85
N PHE A 111 -2.45 -12.17 -3.72
CA PHE A 111 -1.86 -12.45 -5.04
C PHE A 111 -0.55 -13.23 -4.93
N GLY A 112 -0.50 -14.35 -5.65
CA GLY A 112 0.65 -15.24 -5.79
C GLY A 112 0.98 -16.10 -4.58
N LEU A 113 0.14 -16.16 -3.55
CA LEU A 113 0.21 -17.24 -2.56
C LEU A 113 -0.45 -18.49 -3.12
N GLU A 114 0.20 -19.64 -2.93
CA GLU A 114 -0.33 -20.95 -3.31
C GLU A 114 -0.09 -21.96 -2.18
N VAL A 115 -1.04 -22.85 -1.96
CA VAL A 115 -0.85 -23.99 -1.04
C VAL A 115 -0.03 -25.06 -1.76
N ILE A 116 1.17 -25.33 -1.27
CA ILE A 116 2.09 -26.32 -1.89
C ILE A 116 2.07 -27.68 -1.18
N GLU A 117 1.76 -27.70 0.11
CA GLU A 117 1.72 -28.94 0.89
C GLU A 117 0.65 -28.86 1.98
N VAL A 118 -0.08 -29.96 2.17
CA VAL A 118 -1.02 -30.14 3.28
C VAL A 118 -0.76 -31.50 3.91
N THR A 119 -0.48 -31.51 5.21
CA THR A 119 -0.36 -32.72 6.02
C THR A 119 -1.47 -32.75 7.09
N GLY A 120 -1.46 -33.75 7.98
CA GLY A 120 -2.46 -33.85 9.04
C GLY A 120 -2.51 -32.63 9.98
N ASN A 121 -1.38 -31.97 10.20
CA ASN A 121 -1.28 -30.84 11.13
C ASN A 121 -0.52 -29.63 10.56
N THR A 122 -0.12 -29.64 9.29
CA THR A 122 0.54 -28.50 8.66
C THR A 122 -0.06 -28.13 7.31
N ILE A 123 -0.06 -26.84 6.99
CA ILE A 123 -0.26 -26.31 5.64
C ILE A 123 0.93 -25.43 5.31
N THR A 124 1.60 -25.70 4.20
CA THR A 124 2.68 -24.85 3.70
C THR A 124 2.17 -24.04 2.52
N ILE A 125 2.25 -22.72 2.66
CA ILE A 125 1.84 -21.75 1.66
C ILE A 125 3.11 -21.07 1.14
N GLN A 126 3.23 -20.96 -0.18
CA GLN A 126 4.38 -20.33 -0.82
C GLN A 126 3.95 -19.14 -1.68
N CYS A 127 4.71 -18.05 -1.62
CA CYS A 127 4.58 -16.93 -2.54
C CYS A 127 5.40 -17.21 -3.81
N LEU A 128 4.70 -17.31 -4.94
CA LEU A 128 5.30 -17.57 -6.26
C LEU A 128 5.71 -16.30 -7.00
N LEU A 129 5.45 -15.12 -6.43
CA LEU A 129 5.84 -13.85 -7.03
C LEU A 129 7.35 -13.65 -6.91
N LYS A 130 7.99 -13.37 -8.04
CA LYS A 130 9.38 -12.91 -8.08
C LYS A 130 9.41 -11.39 -7.87
N GLN A 131 10.44 -10.89 -7.18
CA GLN A 131 10.59 -9.48 -6.80
C GLN A 131 10.82 -8.58 -8.03
N THR A 132 9.79 -8.25 -8.79
CA THR A 132 9.84 -7.23 -9.86
C THR A 132 8.44 -6.67 -10.15
N LEU A 133 7.92 -5.80 -9.28
CA LEU A 133 6.78 -4.94 -9.62
C LEU A 133 7.26 -3.49 -9.57
N PRO A 134 7.22 -2.75 -10.69
CA PRO A 134 7.57 -1.34 -10.68
C PRO A 134 6.54 -0.56 -9.86
N ILE A 135 6.95 -0.07 -8.68
CA ILE A 135 6.06 0.53 -7.68
C ILE A 135 5.27 1.72 -8.27
N GLU A 136 5.95 2.62 -8.96
CA GLU A 136 5.32 3.79 -9.61
C GLU A 136 4.28 3.38 -10.66
N LYS A 137 4.55 2.35 -11.47
CA LYS A 137 3.57 1.86 -12.45
C LYS A 137 2.35 1.27 -11.77
N THR A 138 2.51 0.63 -10.62
CA THR A 138 1.39 0.10 -9.85
C THR A 138 0.57 1.21 -9.22
N ILE A 139 1.22 2.24 -8.66
CA ILE A 139 0.54 3.45 -8.17
C ILE A 139 -0.26 4.11 -9.29
N GLN A 140 0.34 4.31 -10.48
CA GLN A 140 -0.36 4.85 -11.65
C GLN A 140 -1.57 4.00 -12.04
N ARG A 141 -1.46 2.66 -12.01
CA ARG A 141 -2.58 1.76 -12.30
C ARG A 141 -3.72 1.92 -11.30
N ILE A 142 -3.41 1.91 -10.00
CA ILE A 142 -4.41 2.10 -8.93
C ILE A 142 -5.09 3.46 -9.11
N HIS A 143 -4.30 4.51 -9.34
CA HIS A 143 -4.78 5.86 -9.56
C HIS A 143 -5.75 5.96 -10.76
N ASN A 144 -5.42 5.38 -11.91
CA ASN A 144 -6.31 5.38 -13.07
C ASN A 144 -7.65 4.69 -12.79
N VAL A 145 -7.64 3.60 -12.02
CA VAL A 145 -8.86 2.89 -11.62
C VAL A 145 -9.70 3.78 -10.69
N ILE A 146 -9.09 4.45 -9.71
CA ILE A 146 -9.78 5.37 -8.80
C ILE A 146 -10.39 6.54 -9.57
N LEU A 147 -9.66 7.15 -10.51
CA LEU A 147 -10.21 8.23 -11.34
C LEU A 147 -11.42 7.78 -12.16
N SER A 148 -11.35 6.60 -12.76
CA SER A 148 -12.49 6.01 -13.49
C SER A 148 -13.69 5.81 -12.56
N MET A 149 -13.46 5.18 -11.39
CA MET A 149 -14.49 4.97 -10.38
C MET A 149 -15.12 6.29 -9.93
N PHE A 150 -14.30 7.32 -9.67
CA PHE A 150 -14.79 8.62 -9.24
C PHE A 150 -15.63 9.29 -10.34
N SER A 151 -15.15 9.28 -11.59
CA SER A 151 -15.90 9.83 -12.74
C SER A 151 -17.26 9.15 -12.94
N GLU A 152 -17.30 7.83 -12.81
CA GLU A 152 -18.53 7.04 -12.95
C GLU A 152 -19.50 7.29 -11.79
N THR A 153 -19.00 7.41 -10.56
CA THR A 153 -19.80 7.80 -9.40
C THR A 153 -20.41 9.19 -9.56
N VAL A 154 -19.64 10.17 -10.07
CA VAL A 154 -20.15 11.53 -10.33
C VAL A 154 -21.20 11.51 -11.44
N SER A 155 -21.00 10.69 -12.48
CA SER A 155 -21.98 10.53 -13.56
C SER A 155 -23.27 9.90 -13.05
N ALA A 156 -23.17 8.83 -12.23
CA ALA A 156 -24.30 8.20 -11.57
C ALA A 156 -25.09 9.16 -10.68
N LEU A 157 -24.39 10.00 -9.90
CA LEU A 157 -25.02 11.03 -9.08
C LEU A 157 -25.76 12.06 -9.94
N LYS A 158 -25.13 12.54 -11.02
CA LYS A 158 -25.68 13.57 -11.90
C LYS A 158 -26.88 13.09 -12.72
N GLU A 159 -26.79 11.89 -13.27
CA GLU A 159 -27.81 11.26 -14.14
C GLU A 159 -28.87 10.51 -13.33
N GLN A 160 -28.64 10.34 -12.01
CA GLN A 160 -29.47 9.52 -11.12
C GLN A 160 -29.60 8.07 -11.63
N ASP A 161 -28.55 7.55 -12.27
CA ASP A 161 -28.49 6.18 -12.79
C ASP A 161 -27.53 5.32 -11.96
N VAL A 162 -28.10 4.54 -11.05
CA VAL A 162 -27.36 3.60 -10.19
C VAL A 162 -26.70 2.46 -10.97
N ASN A 163 -27.09 2.21 -12.23
CA ASN A 163 -26.47 1.15 -13.02
C ASN A 163 -25.00 1.43 -13.34
N LEU A 164 -24.62 2.71 -13.42
CA LEU A 164 -23.25 3.15 -13.68
C LEU A 164 -22.26 2.73 -12.57
N VAL A 165 -22.74 2.46 -11.35
CA VAL A 165 -21.88 2.13 -10.20
C VAL A 165 -21.92 0.67 -9.75
N LYS A 166 -22.77 -0.17 -10.36
CA LYS A 166 -22.91 -1.60 -9.97
C LYS A 166 -21.60 -2.41 -10.08
N GLY A 167 -20.68 -2.00 -10.96
CA GLY A 167 -19.39 -2.66 -11.18
C GLY A 167 -18.25 -2.19 -10.26
N LEU A 168 -18.45 -1.18 -9.41
CA LEU A 168 -17.36 -0.55 -8.65
C LEU A 168 -16.73 -1.50 -7.64
N THR A 169 -17.52 -2.35 -6.98
CA THR A 169 -17.06 -3.27 -5.92
C THR A 169 -15.94 -4.19 -6.41
N ARG A 170 -16.03 -4.72 -7.65
CA ARG A 170 -14.98 -5.57 -8.22
C ARG A 170 -13.67 -4.81 -8.39
N ARG A 171 -13.72 -3.56 -8.86
CA ARG A 171 -12.53 -2.71 -9.02
C ARG A 171 -11.91 -2.32 -7.68
N MET A 172 -12.73 -2.15 -6.64
CA MET A 172 -12.23 -1.94 -5.28
C MET A 172 -11.42 -3.15 -4.79
N HIS A 173 -11.88 -4.37 -5.08
CA HIS A 173 -11.10 -5.58 -4.77
C HIS A 173 -9.78 -5.65 -5.57
N ASP A 174 -9.78 -5.22 -6.82
CA ASP A 174 -8.55 -5.16 -7.63
C ASP A 174 -7.54 -4.15 -7.04
N ILE A 175 -8.01 -2.97 -6.61
CA ILE A 175 -7.19 -1.99 -5.88
C ILE A 175 -6.61 -2.60 -4.61
N GLN A 176 -7.45 -3.24 -3.77
CA GLN A 176 -7.00 -3.87 -2.53
C GLN A 176 -5.92 -4.93 -2.78
N ARG A 177 -6.09 -5.78 -3.80
CA ARG A 177 -5.11 -6.80 -4.18
C ARG A 177 -3.78 -6.18 -4.62
N LEU A 178 -3.83 -5.16 -5.49
CA LEU A 178 -2.63 -4.43 -5.94
C LEU A 178 -1.93 -3.72 -4.79
N SER A 179 -2.67 -3.15 -3.84
CA SER A 179 -2.11 -2.54 -2.66
C SER A 179 -1.43 -3.56 -1.75
N LEU A 180 -2.04 -4.72 -1.49
CA LEU A 180 -1.42 -5.74 -0.64
C LEU A 180 -0.11 -6.28 -1.22
N VAL A 181 -0.05 -6.54 -2.53
CA VAL A 181 1.20 -7.02 -3.16
C VAL A 181 2.28 -5.93 -3.18
N THR A 182 1.91 -4.67 -3.40
CA THR A 182 2.86 -3.55 -3.36
C THR A 182 3.39 -3.34 -1.95
N HIS A 183 2.52 -3.38 -0.95
CA HIS A 183 2.88 -3.31 0.46
C HIS A 183 3.85 -4.42 0.85
N ARG A 184 3.57 -5.67 0.42
CA ARG A 184 4.45 -6.83 0.58
C ARG A 184 5.85 -6.55 0.05
N LEU A 185 5.95 -6.05 -1.18
CA LEU A 185 7.25 -5.80 -1.81
C LEU A 185 8.05 -4.74 -1.04
N LEU A 186 7.42 -3.60 -0.71
CA LEU A 186 8.06 -2.51 0.03
C LEU A 186 8.53 -2.96 1.43
N ARG A 187 7.69 -3.67 2.18
CA ARG A 187 8.08 -4.21 3.50
C ARG A 187 9.16 -5.27 3.40
N SER A 188 9.11 -6.14 2.39
CA SER A 188 10.15 -7.16 2.18
C SER A 188 11.52 -6.52 1.92
N LEU A 189 11.56 -5.39 1.20
CA LEU A 189 12.79 -4.63 0.98
C LEU A 189 13.37 -4.05 2.29
N ILE A 190 12.50 -3.65 3.22
CA ILE A 190 12.89 -3.10 4.53
C ILE A 190 13.32 -4.22 5.49
N LEU A 191 12.51 -5.26 5.65
CA LEU A 191 12.71 -6.34 6.62
C LEU A 191 13.85 -7.30 6.23
N PHE A 192 14.05 -7.49 4.93
CA PHE A 192 15.07 -8.39 4.40
C PHE A 192 16.00 -7.63 3.44
N PRO A 193 16.86 -6.74 3.98
CA PRO A 193 17.78 -5.95 3.19
C PRO A 193 18.77 -6.87 2.46
N THR A 194 18.75 -6.78 1.13
CA THR A 194 19.71 -7.36 0.21
C THR A 194 20.71 -6.28 -0.19
N SER A 195 21.91 -6.68 -0.63
CA SER A 195 22.98 -5.79 -1.13
C SER A 195 22.44 -4.63 -1.97
N THR A 196 22.76 -3.41 -1.54
CA THR A 196 22.23 -2.12 -2.04
C THR A 196 22.53 -1.82 -3.51
N GLU A 197 23.56 -2.45 -4.09
CA GLU A 197 24.02 -2.21 -5.47
C GLU A 197 23.02 -2.60 -6.57
N GLN A 198 21.88 -3.23 -6.23
CA GLN A 198 20.87 -3.68 -7.20
C GLN A 198 19.48 -3.06 -7.01
N ARG A 199 19.31 -2.06 -6.14
CA ARG A 199 17.99 -1.51 -5.84
C ARG A 199 17.70 -0.22 -6.62
N GLU A 200 16.62 -0.26 -7.40
CA GLU A 200 16.02 0.95 -8.02
C GLU A 200 15.35 1.86 -6.96
N ILE A 201 15.04 1.33 -5.77
CA ILE A 201 14.26 2.01 -4.73
C ILE A 201 15.03 1.96 -3.39
N SER A 202 15.21 3.13 -2.76
CA SER A 202 15.88 3.23 -1.46
C SER A 202 14.95 2.86 -0.29
N LEU A 203 15.51 2.69 0.91
CA LEU A 203 14.69 2.39 2.10
C LEU A 203 13.77 3.53 2.48
N ILE A 204 14.19 4.78 2.29
CA ILE A 204 13.33 5.95 2.54
C ILE A 204 12.18 6.00 1.54
N ASP A 205 12.44 5.69 0.26
CA ASP A 205 11.38 5.57 -0.75
C ASP A 205 10.35 4.51 -0.36
N CYS A 206 10.77 3.41 0.26
CA CYS A 206 9.84 2.38 0.72
C CYS A 206 8.87 2.91 1.77
N VAL A 207 9.35 3.75 2.69
CA VAL A 207 8.51 4.37 3.73
C VAL A 207 7.51 5.33 3.09
N ASP A 208 7.97 6.19 2.18
CA ASP A 208 7.10 7.15 1.50
C ASP A 208 6.03 6.45 0.67
N TYR A 209 6.41 5.45 -0.13
CA TYR A 209 5.44 4.72 -0.94
C TYR A 209 4.47 3.89 -0.10
N LEU A 210 4.86 3.39 1.07
CA LEU A 210 3.92 2.77 2.00
C LEU A 210 2.87 3.78 2.49
N ARG A 211 3.29 5.02 2.79
CA ARG A 211 2.38 6.10 3.18
C ARG A 211 1.45 6.49 2.02
N ILE A 212 2.00 6.70 0.83
CA ILE A 212 1.21 6.98 -0.39
C ILE A 212 0.18 5.88 -0.65
N LEU A 213 0.58 4.62 -0.53
CA LEU A 213 -0.32 3.50 -0.80
C LEU A 213 -1.47 3.43 0.20
N HIS A 214 -1.22 3.77 1.46
CA HIS A 214 -2.27 3.93 2.46
C HIS A 214 -3.23 5.06 2.08
N ILE A 215 -2.72 6.25 1.79
CA ILE A 215 -3.53 7.43 1.44
C ILE A 215 -4.38 7.18 0.18
N ILE A 216 -3.81 6.58 -0.86
CA ILE A 216 -4.54 6.20 -2.08
C ILE A 216 -5.64 5.18 -1.77
N GLY A 217 -5.38 4.25 -0.84
CA GLY A 217 -6.40 3.31 -0.35
C GLY A 217 -7.56 4.01 0.36
N GLU A 218 -7.28 5.01 1.18
CA GLU A 218 -8.31 5.83 1.84
C GLU A 218 -9.12 6.63 0.81
N ILE A 219 -8.49 7.21 -0.23
CA ILE A 219 -9.21 7.90 -1.31
C ILE A 219 -10.14 6.92 -2.05
N ALA A 220 -9.67 5.71 -2.38
CA ALA A 220 -10.49 4.69 -3.02
C ALA A 220 -11.72 4.31 -2.16
N ASP A 221 -11.53 4.17 -0.85
CA ASP A 221 -12.61 3.88 0.10
C ASP A 221 -13.63 5.02 0.19
N ASN A 222 -13.18 6.29 0.23
CA ASN A 222 -14.07 7.45 0.18
C ASN A 222 -14.88 7.48 -1.14
N VAL A 223 -14.25 7.20 -2.29
CA VAL A 223 -14.97 7.09 -3.58
C VAL A 223 -16.01 5.95 -3.54
N ASN A 224 -15.67 4.82 -2.93
CA ASN A 224 -16.60 3.70 -2.76
C ASN A 224 -17.79 4.07 -1.85
N LYS A 225 -17.56 4.76 -0.73
CA LYS A 225 -18.63 5.26 0.16
C LYS A 225 -19.55 6.28 -0.52
N ILE A 226 -18.99 7.14 -1.38
CA ILE A 226 -19.77 8.06 -2.22
C ILE A 226 -20.66 7.24 -3.16
N SER A 227 -20.11 6.23 -3.84
CA SER A 227 -20.87 5.32 -4.71
C SER A 227 -21.98 4.58 -3.98
N GLU A 228 -21.71 4.05 -2.79
CA GLU A 228 -22.71 3.39 -1.94
C GLU A 228 -23.83 4.34 -1.54
N SER A 229 -23.50 5.61 -1.24
CA SER A 229 -24.49 6.64 -0.96
C SER A 229 -25.34 6.98 -2.19
N VAL A 230 -24.74 7.04 -3.39
CA VAL A 230 -25.49 7.22 -4.65
C VAL A 230 -26.44 6.04 -4.90
N MET A 231 -26.00 4.81 -4.65
CA MET A 231 -26.86 3.63 -4.76
C MET A 231 -28.01 3.64 -3.76
N ALA A 232 -27.75 4.05 -2.52
CA ALA A 232 -28.73 4.10 -1.45
C ALA A 232 -29.77 5.21 -1.65
N LEU A 233 -29.38 6.34 -2.26
CA LEU A 233 -30.32 7.37 -2.67
C LEU A 233 -31.36 6.82 -3.65
N GLY A 234 -30.97 5.97 -4.62
CA GLY A 234 -31.91 5.29 -5.51
C GLY A 234 -32.88 6.26 -6.19
N GLU A 235 -34.19 6.06 -6.00
CA GLU A 235 -35.26 6.97 -6.49
C GLU A 235 -35.47 8.21 -5.59
N GLN A 236 -34.89 8.26 -4.39
CA GLN A 236 -34.95 9.41 -3.50
C GLN A 236 -34.01 10.50 -4.02
N ALA A 237 -34.57 11.39 -4.83
CA ALA A 237 -33.81 12.47 -5.44
C ALA A 237 -33.42 13.53 -4.40
N LEU A 238 -32.13 13.88 -4.38
CA LEU A 238 -31.70 15.15 -3.80
C LEU A 238 -32.32 16.31 -4.61
N PRO A 239 -32.80 17.38 -3.96
CA PRO A 239 -33.29 18.53 -4.68
C PRO A 239 -32.18 19.14 -5.53
N LYS A 240 -32.57 19.73 -6.66
CA LYS A 240 -31.64 20.34 -7.61
C LYS A 240 -30.77 21.43 -7.00
N SER A 241 -31.25 22.09 -5.94
CA SER A 241 -30.51 23.08 -5.16
C SER A 241 -29.27 22.50 -4.48
N ILE A 242 -29.28 21.23 -4.08
CA ILE A 242 -28.13 20.52 -3.48
C ILE A 242 -27.37 19.74 -4.55
N LEU A 243 -28.08 18.99 -5.39
CA LEU A 243 -27.49 18.07 -6.35
C LEU A 243 -26.53 18.77 -7.33
N LYS A 244 -26.93 19.94 -7.85
CA LYS A 244 -26.12 20.67 -8.83
C LYS A 244 -24.82 21.22 -8.22
N PRO A 245 -24.84 21.95 -7.09
CA PRO A 245 -23.61 22.35 -6.40
C PRO A 245 -22.74 21.16 -5.99
N LEU A 246 -23.34 20.05 -5.56
CA LEU A 246 -22.60 18.84 -5.18
C LEU A 246 -21.82 18.28 -6.37
N CYS A 247 -22.48 18.07 -7.51
CA CYS A 247 -21.82 17.60 -8.74
C CYS A 247 -20.75 18.58 -9.23
N GLN A 248 -20.98 19.89 -9.13
CA GLN A 248 -20.00 20.92 -9.50
C GLN A 248 -18.76 20.88 -8.61
N THR A 249 -18.89 20.42 -7.36
CA THR A 249 -17.79 20.34 -6.40
C THR A 249 -16.98 19.05 -6.54
N CYS A 250 -17.58 17.96 -7.00
CA CYS A 250 -16.85 16.72 -7.27
C CYS A 250 -15.74 16.89 -8.30
N ILE A 251 -15.99 17.67 -9.36
CA ILE A 251 -15.04 17.87 -10.48
C ILE A 251 -13.69 18.44 -10.01
N PRO A 252 -13.63 19.60 -9.32
CA PRO A 252 -12.35 20.14 -8.86
C PRO A 252 -11.69 19.26 -7.79
N ILE A 253 -12.44 18.51 -6.97
CA ILE A 253 -11.86 17.57 -6.00
C ILE A 253 -11.20 16.37 -6.70
N GLN A 254 -11.85 15.83 -7.73
CA GLN A 254 -11.27 14.79 -8.57
C GLN A 254 -9.98 15.27 -9.26
N ASP A 255 -9.98 16.50 -9.77
CA ASP A 255 -8.81 17.12 -10.40
C ASP A 255 -7.67 17.36 -9.39
N LEU A 256 -7.96 17.77 -8.15
CA LEU A 256 -6.95 17.86 -7.09
C LEU A 256 -6.27 16.53 -6.80
N TYR A 257 -7.06 15.45 -6.77
CA TYR A 257 -6.50 14.10 -6.63
C TYR A 257 -5.64 13.70 -7.85
N ASP A 258 -6.06 13.99 -9.08
CA ASP A 258 -5.24 13.75 -10.28
C ASP A 258 -3.91 14.50 -10.22
N GLN A 259 -3.97 15.79 -9.93
CA GLN A 259 -2.79 16.64 -9.86
C GLN A 259 -1.83 16.20 -8.76
N SER A 260 -2.30 15.74 -7.60
CA SER A 260 -1.44 15.28 -6.51
C SER A 260 -0.64 14.03 -6.89
N ILE A 261 -1.29 13.04 -7.53
CA ILE A 261 -0.59 11.83 -8.02
C ILE A 261 0.38 12.18 -9.14
N ARG A 262 0.00 13.07 -10.06
CA ARG A 262 0.88 13.51 -11.13
C ARG A 262 2.11 14.24 -10.58
N ALA A 263 1.93 15.11 -9.59
CA ALA A 263 3.04 15.79 -8.93
C ALA A 263 3.99 14.80 -8.26
N LEU A 264 3.45 13.79 -7.57
CA LEU A 264 4.22 12.72 -6.94
C LEU A 264 5.07 11.94 -7.95
N LEU A 265 4.46 11.47 -9.04
CA LEU A 265 5.13 10.59 -10.01
C LEU A 265 6.12 11.35 -10.92
N SER A 266 5.85 12.62 -11.19
CA SER A 266 6.72 13.48 -12.01
C SER A 266 7.73 14.30 -11.20
N LYS A 267 7.62 14.28 -9.86
CA LYS A 267 8.42 15.09 -8.92
C LYS A 267 8.31 16.60 -9.21
N ASP A 268 7.12 17.03 -9.64
CA ASP A 268 6.82 18.43 -9.99
C ASP A 268 6.40 19.22 -8.75
N ILE A 269 7.38 19.89 -8.12
CA ILE A 269 7.18 20.74 -6.93
C ILE A 269 6.19 21.89 -7.20
N PRO A 270 6.26 22.64 -8.32
CA PRO A 270 5.25 23.64 -8.65
C PRO A 270 3.82 23.09 -8.73
N LEU A 271 3.62 21.91 -9.31
CA LEU A 271 2.30 21.26 -9.35
C LEU A 271 1.84 20.86 -7.94
N ALA A 272 2.72 20.30 -7.11
CA ALA A 272 2.38 19.96 -5.72
C ALA A 272 1.94 21.19 -4.91
N ASN A 273 2.67 22.31 -5.02
CA ASN A 273 2.30 23.55 -4.33
C ASN A 273 0.93 24.08 -4.80
N ARG A 274 0.61 24.00 -6.09
CA ARG A 274 -0.72 24.39 -6.59
C ARG A 274 -1.85 23.55 -5.99
N VAL A 275 -1.62 22.25 -5.75
CA VAL A 275 -2.59 21.39 -5.07
C VAL A 275 -2.80 21.87 -3.63
N LEU A 276 -1.73 22.19 -2.89
CA LEU A 276 -1.79 22.67 -1.51
C LEU A 276 -2.48 24.04 -1.37
N ASP A 277 -2.26 24.93 -2.33
CA ASP A 277 -2.88 26.26 -2.36
C ASP A 277 -4.38 26.21 -2.75
N SER A 278 -4.81 25.13 -3.39
CA SER A 278 -6.19 24.96 -3.86
C SER A 278 -7.12 24.53 -2.73
N LYS A 279 -7.52 25.49 -1.89
CA LYS A 279 -8.54 25.27 -0.85
C LYS A 279 -9.94 25.42 -1.41
N LEU A 280 -10.59 24.30 -1.70
CA LEU A 280 -12.03 24.26 -2.00
C LEU A 280 -12.83 24.32 -0.70
N THR A 281 -13.79 25.24 -0.64
CA THR A 281 -14.67 25.41 0.52
C THR A 281 -15.98 24.67 0.31
N LEU A 282 -16.26 23.70 1.19
CA LEU A 282 -17.50 22.91 1.19
C LEU A 282 -18.62 23.53 2.04
N GLU A 283 -18.37 24.64 2.74
CA GLU A 283 -19.31 25.30 3.67
C GLU A 283 -20.64 25.66 3.00
N ASN A 284 -20.61 26.10 1.74
CA ASN A 284 -21.83 26.41 0.99
C ASN A 284 -22.72 25.16 0.81
N LEU A 285 -22.14 23.98 0.59
CA LEU A 285 -22.91 22.73 0.50
C LEU A 285 -23.54 22.36 1.84
N TRP A 286 -22.79 22.50 2.94
CA TRP A 286 -23.33 22.28 4.29
C TRP A 286 -24.50 23.21 4.58
N LYS A 287 -24.37 24.50 4.24
CA LYS A 287 -25.44 25.48 4.43
C LYS A 287 -26.69 25.12 3.64
N LEU A 288 -26.54 24.71 2.37
CA LEU A 288 -27.65 24.28 1.53
C LEU A 288 -28.35 23.04 2.09
N CYS A 289 -27.61 22.10 2.68
CA CYS A 289 -28.21 20.94 3.35
C CYS A 289 -29.02 21.35 4.60
N ILE A 290 -28.49 22.28 5.41
CA ILE A 290 -29.19 22.79 6.61
C ILE A 290 -30.48 23.52 6.23
N GLU A 291 -30.41 24.44 5.26
CA GLU A 291 -31.57 25.18 4.76
C GLU A 291 -32.65 24.24 4.21
N ALA A 292 -32.25 23.10 3.65
CA ALA A 292 -33.18 22.13 3.11
C ALA A 292 -33.76 21.16 4.14
N ASP A 293 -33.09 20.95 5.28
CA ASP A 293 -33.63 20.22 6.44
C ASP A 293 -34.82 20.94 7.09
N GLU A 294 -34.83 22.27 6.98
CA GLU A 294 -35.96 23.11 7.42
C GLU A 294 -37.20 22.98 6.51
N THR A 295 -37.08 22.28 5.37
CA THR A 295 -38.17 22.07 4.42
C THR A 295 -38.67 20.61 4.44
N PRO A 296 -39.99 20.37 4.41
CA PRO A 296 -40.57 19.01 4.46
C PRO A 296 -40.38 18.21 3.14
N GLU A 297 -39.68 18.74 2.15
CA GLU A 297 -39.54 18.15 0.81
C GLU A 297 -38.45 17.07 0.73
N ILE A 298 -37.53 17.00 1.70
CA ILE A 298 -36.40 16.05 1.71
C ILE A 298 -36.59 15.01 2.81
N SER A 299 -36.37 13.74 2.48
CA SER A 299 -36.32 12.69 3.50
C SER A 299 -35.05 12.81 4.35
N SER A 300 -35.15 12.56 5.66
CA SER A 300 -33.97 12.55 6.55
C SER A 300 -32.88 11.56 6.08
N LEU A 301 -33.28 10.51 5.35
CA LEU A 301 -32.36 9.55 4.72
C LEU A 301 -31.61 10.17 3.53
N ALA A 302 -32.28 10.90 2.64
CA ALA A 302 -31.61 11.56 1.52
C ALA A 302 -30.64 12.63 2.02
N LEU A 303 -31.02 13.36 3.07
CA LEU A 303 -30.16 14.36 3.70
C LEU A 303 -28.92 13.74 4.36
N SER A 304 -29.07 12.59 5.05
CA SER A 304 -27.92 11.91 5.65
C SER A 304 -26.91 11.43 4.61
N HIS A 305 -27.38 10.95 3.45
CA HIS A 305 -26.51 10.62 2.32
C HIS A 305 -25.85 11.85 1.71
N ALA A 306 -26.54 13.01 1.64
CA ALA A 306 -25.90 14.26 1.21
C ALA A 306 -24.73 14.65 2.13
N TYR A 307 -24.90 14.54 3.45
CA TYR A 307 -23.83 14.80 4.41
C TYR A 307 -22.66 13.82 4.26
N LEU A 308 -22.94 12.52 4.09
CA LEU A 308 -21.90 11.53 3.82
C LEU A 308 -21.12 11.85 2.53
N LEU A 309 -21.80 12.23 1.46
CA LEU A 309 -21.15 12.62 0.20
C LEU A 309 -20.18 13.79 0.42
N ILE A 310 -20.62 14.84 1.13
CA ILE A 310 -19.80 16.02 1.42
C ILE A 310 -18.60 15.68 2.30
N ASP A 311 -18.77 14.84 3.33
CA ASP A 311 -17.67 14.45 4.22
C ASP A 311 -16.61 13.63 3.48
N ASN A 312 -17.02 12.64 2.69
CA ASN A 312 -16.08 11.84 1.90
C ASN A 312 -15.33 12.69 0.86
N LEU A 313 -15.99 13.69 0.24
CA LEU A 313 -15.32 14.65 -0.64
C LEU A 313 -14.27 15.50 0.10
N LYS A 314 -14.57 15.93 1.32
CA LYS A 314 -13.62 16.65 2.18
C LYS A 314 -12.40 15.79 2.51
N GLN A 315 -12.60 14.52 2.84
CA GLN A 315 -11.51 13.57 3.12
C GLN A 315 -10.62 13.39 1.89
N ILE A 316 -11.20 13.22 0.69
CA ILE A 316 -10.42 13.13 -0.56
C ILE A 316 -9.55 14.36 -0.77
N GLN A 317 -10.08 15.56 -0.54
CA GLN A 317 -9.31 16.80 -0.64
C GLN A 317 -8.13 16.86 0.36
N GLN A 318 -8.35 16.42 1.60
CA GLN A 318 -7.30 16.36 2.62
C GLN A 318 -6.20 15.37 2.24
N TYR A 319 -6.58 14.18 1.78
CA TYR A 319 -5.64 13.17 1.33
C TYR A 319 -4.88 13.57 0.06
N ALA A 320 -5.51 14.32 -0.85
CA ALA A 320 -4.81 14.89 -2.01
C ALA A 320 -3.72 15.89 -1.59
N ALA A 321 -3.97 16.70 -0.56
CA ALA A 321 -2.96 17.58 0.02
C ALA A 321 -1.81 16.80 0.67
N GLU A 322 -2.10 15.74 1.44
CA GLU A 322 -1.05 14.89 2.03
C GLU A 322 -0.15 14.23 0.96
N ILE A 323 -0.73 13.79 -0.16
CA ILE A 323 0.06 13.27 -1.30
C ILE A 323 0.98 14.37 -1.85
N ALA A 324 0.50 15.61 -1.98
CA ALA A 324 1.29 16.72 -2.48
C ALA A 324 2.43 17.12 -1.52
N GLU A 325 2.22 17.08 -0.21
CA GLU A 325 3.29 17.27 0.79
C GLU A 325 4.41 16.22 0.60
N ILE A 326 4.03 14.94 0.52
CA ILE A 326 4.99 13.85 0.29
C ILE A 326 5.71 14.01 -1.06
N ALA A 327 5.01 14.50 -2.10
CA ALA A 327 5.61 14.75 -3.40
C ALA A 327 6.75 15.78 -3.33
N ILE A 328 6.58 16.86 -2.55
CA ILE A 328 7.62 17.88 -2.33
C ILE A 328 8.82 17.27 -1.59
N ASP A 329 8.57 16.60 -0.46
CA ASP A 329 9.62 15.96 0.35
C ASP A 329 10.51 15.02 -0.49
N ARG A 330 9.86 14.22 -1.35
CA ARG A 330 10.54 13.28 -2.26
C ARG A 330 11.36 13.99 -3.32
N ALA A 331 10.83 15.03 -3.94
CA ALA A 331 11.51 15.77 -4.99
C ALA A 331 12.74 16.50 -4.43
N GLU A 332 12.64 17.14 -3.26
CA GLU A 332 13.77 17.83 -2.62
C GLU A 332 14.90 16.87 -2.18
N ALA A 333 14.55 15.68 -1.71
CA ALA A 333 15.54 14.67 -1.30
C ALA A 333 16.42 14.18 -2.45
N GLU A 334 15.93 14.25 -3.70
CA GLU A 334 16.73 13.90 -4.88
C GLU A 334 17.64 15.03 -5.34
N ILE A 335 17.18 16.29 -5.29
CA ILE A 335 18.00 17.45 -5.66
C ILE A 335 19.31 17.44 -4.87
N LYS A 336 19.24 17.16 -3.55
CA LYS A 336 20.40 17.04 -2.65
C LYS A 336 21.36 15.89 -2.96
N LYS A 337 20.99 14.92 -3.81
CA LYS A 337 21.88 13.82 -4.24
C LYS A 337 22.65 14.16 -5.51
N THR A 338 22.20 15.16 -6.27
CA THR A 338 22.82 15.63 -7.53
C THR A 338 23.81 16.77 -7.34
N ASP A 339 23.77 17.44 -6.19
CA ASP A 339 24.78 18.41 -5.73
C ASP A 339 25.86 17.71 -4.89
#